data_AF-A0A839Y9D4-F1
#
_entry.id   AF-A0A839Y9D4-F1
#
_cell.length_a   1.000
_cell.length_b   1.000
_cell.length_c   1.000
_cell.angle_alpha   90.00
_cell.angle_beta   90.00
_cell.angle_gamma   90.00
#
_symmetry.space_group_name_H-M   'P 1'
#
loop_
_entity.id
_entity.type
_entity.pdbx_description
1 polymer ?
#
loop_
_entity_poly.entity_id
_entity_poly.type
_entity_poly.pdbx_seq_one_letter_code
_entity_poly.pdbx_strand_id
1 'polypeptide(L)'
;MDLTTQTVIQGQVWHDGSPVAGAYVRLLDATDEFTAEVVTSPEGEFRFFAAPGRWTLRSLSPIGRAERSLAADVGLNETTLAIA
;
A
#
# COMPACT_ATOMS: atom_id res chain seq x y z
N MET A 1 -14.86 11.80 -1.44
CA MET A 1 -14.62 10.93 -0.28
C MET A 1 -14.66 11.78 0.95
N ASP A 2 -15.34 11.31 1.99
CA ASP A 2 -15.35 11.99 3.27
C ASP A 2 -14.23 11.39 4.14
N LEU A 3 -13.08 12.08 4.18
CA LEU A 3 -11.92 11.60 4.95
C LEU A 3 -12.11 11.75 6.46
N THR A 4 -13.22 12.35 6.91
CA THR A 4 -13.51 12.50 8.35
C THR A 4 -14.06 11.22 8.98
N THR A 5 -14.50 10.27 8.15
CA THR A 5 -15.08 8.99 8.58
C THR A 5 -14.38 7.77 7.98
N GLN A 6 -13.51 7.97 6.99
CA GLN A 6 -12.84 6.90 6.26
C GLN A 6 -11.36 6.85 6.60
N THR A 7 -10.80 5.64 6.71
CA THR A 7 -9.35 5.42 6.75
C THR A 7 -8.90 4.96 5.37
N VAL A 8 -8.08 5.79 4.73
CA VAL A 8 -7.53 5.53 3.40
C VAL A 8 -6.03 5.36 3.53
N ILE A 9 -5.51 4.24 3.03
CA ILE A 9 -4.07 4.01 2.89
C ILE A 9 -3.74 4.16 1.42
N GLN A 10 -2.82 5.06 1.08
CA GLN A 10 -2.45 5.34 -0.31
C GLN A 10 -0.94 5.48 -0.43
N GLY A 11 -0.42 5.19 -1.61
CA GLY A 11 0.86 5.73 -2.01
C GLY A 11 1.39 5.06 -3.25
N GLN A 12 2.71 4.91 -3.34
CA GLN A 12 3.37 4.46 -4.57
C GLN A 12 4.42 3.38 -4.32
N VAL A 13 4.59 2.53 -5.34
CA VAL A 13 5.71 1.57 -5.43
C VAL A 13 6.79 2.18 -6.32
N TRP A 14 8.03 2.17 -5.84
CA TRP A 14 9.20 2.71 -6.52
C TRP A 14 10.32 1.68 -6.59
N HIS A 15 11.13 1.74 -7.64
CA HIS A 15 12.37 1.00 -7.80
C HIS A 15 13.37 1.87 -8.58
N ASP A 16 14.59 2.00 -8.05
CA ASP A 16 15.68 2.76 -8.68
C ASP A 16 15.27 4.13 -9.25
N GLY A 17 14.57 4.92 -8.43
CA GLY A 17 14.11 6.26 -8.81
C GLY A 17 12.97 6.32 -9.85
N SER A 18 12.37 5.18 -10.21
CA SER A 18 11.24 5.08 -11.14
C SER A 18 10.00 4.47 -10.48
N PRO A 19 8.78 4.95 -10.81
CA PRO A 19 7.55 4.32 -10.33
C PRO A 19 7.37 2.94 -10.97
N VAL A 20 6.80 2.00 -10.20
CA VAL A 20 6.61 0.61 -10.62
C VAL A 20 5.14 0.37 -10.97
N ALA A 21 4.84 0.38 -12.26
CA ALA A 21 3.53 0.03 -12.78
C ALA A 21 3.24 -1.47 -12.69
N GLY A 22 1.98 -1.85 -12.48
CA GLY A 22 1.55 -3.25 -12.52
C GLY A 22 2.06 -4.13 -11.37
N ALA A 23 2.59 -3.54 -10.29
CA ALA A 23 2.94 -4.28 -9.09
C ALA A 23 1.67 -4.68 -8.32
N TYR A 24 1.63 -5.92 -7.83
CA TYR A 24 0.60 -6.35 -6.90
C TYR A 24 0.96 -5.84 -5.51
N VAL A 25 0.10 -5.02 -4.90
CA VAL A 25 0.24 -4.58 -3.51
C VAL A 25 -0.80 -5.32 -2.70
N ARG A 26 -0.35 -6.05 -1.68
CA ARG A 26 -1.20 -6.74 -0.71
C ARG A 26 -1.28 -5.94 0.57
N LEU A 27 -2.48 -5.89 1.13
CA LEU A 27 -2.74 -5.38 2.47
C LEU A 27 -2.96 -6.59 3.39
N LEU A 28 -2.18 -6.66 4.46
CA LEU A 28 -2.25 -7.68 5.49
C LEU A 28 -2.54 -7.05 6.84
N ASP A 29 -3.36 -7.71 7.65
CA ASP A 29 -3.70 -7.22 8.99
C ASP A 29 -2.53 -7.40 10.00
N ALA A 30 -2.79 -7.07 11.26
CA ALA A 30 -1.79 -7.15 12.33
C ALA A 30 -1.27 -8.57 12.62
N THR A 31 -1.92 -9.61 12.09
CA THR A 31 -1.54 -11.02 12.21
C THR A 31 -0.84 -11.57 10.95
N ASP A 32 -0.53 -10.69 9.99
CA ASP A 32 -0.03 -11.04 8.64
C ASP A 32 -1.07 -11.81 7.81
N GLU A 33 -2.36 -11.70 8.13
CA GLU A 33 -3.43 -12.31 7.34
C GLU A 33 -3.77 -11.42 6.14
N PHE A 34 -3.86 -12.03 4.95
CA PHE A 34 -4.25 -11.35 3.73
C PHE A 34 -5.66 -10.77 3.80
N THR A 35 -5.79 -9.46 3.57
CA THR A 35 -7.08 -8.75 3.60
C THR A 35 -7.53 -8.27 2.23
N ALA A 36 -6.61 -7.72 1.42
CA ALA A 36 -6.94 -7.19 0.09
C ALA A 36 -5.70 -7.13 -0.83
N GLU A 37 -5.94 -7.02 -2.13
CA GLU A 37 -4.91 -6.81 -3.15
C GLU A 37 -5.37 -5.76 -4.17
N VAL A 38 -4.45 -4.90 -4.59
CA VAL A 38 -4.63 -3.99 -5.72
C VAL A 38 -3.42 -4.06 -6.65
N VAL A 39 -3.59 -3.65 -7.89
CA VAL A 39 -2.50 -3.50 -8.87
C VAL A 39 -2.18 -2.02 -9.02
N THR A 40 -0.90 -1.67 -9.06
CA THR A 40 -0.48 -0.27 -9.17
C THR A 40 -0.80 0.33 -10.54
N SER A 41 -1.11 1.62 -10.55
CA SER A 41 -1.28 2.44 -11.76
C SER A 41 0.02 2.56 -12.57
N PRO A 42 0.01 3.11 -13.79
CA PRO A 42 1.22 3.45 -14.53
C PRO A 42 2.19 4.37 -13.78
N GLU A 43 1.69 5.18 -12.85
CA GLU A 43 2.47 6.06 -11.96
C GLU A 43 2.87 5.36 -10.65
N GLY A 44 2.69 4.04 -10.56
CA GLY A 44 3.05 3.22 -9.40
C GLY A 44 2.09 3.36 -8.22
N GLU A 45 0.95 4.02 -8.39
CA GLU A 45 0.05 4.34 -7.27
C GLU A 45 -0.85 3.17 -6.87
N PHE A 46 -1.15 3.07 -5.57
CA PHE A 46 -2.13 2.15 -5.00
C PHE A 46 -2.99 2.84 -3.92
N ARG A 47 -4.18 2.31 -3.66
CA ARG A 47 -5.08 2.80 -2.60
C ARG A 47 -5.92 1.67 -1.99
N PHE A 48 -6.05 1.68 -0.66
CA PHE A 48 -6.93 0.82 0.11
C PHE A 48 -7.89 1.63 1.00
N PHE A 49 -9.06 1.05 1.24
CA PHE A 49 -9.97 1.45 2.33
C PHE A 49 -9.85 0.39 3.41
N ALA A 50 -9.55 0.84 4.64
CA ALA A 50 -9.28 -0.05 5.76
C ALA A 50 -9.98 0.47 7.02
N ALA A 51 -9.98 -0.33 8.09
CA ALA A 51 -10.26 0.18 9.42
C ALA A 51 -9.01 0.85 10.02
N PRO A 52 -9.15 1.78 10.97
CA PRO A 52 -8.02 2.24 11.77
C PRO A 52 -7.32 1.05 12.45
N GLY A 53 -5.99 1.01 12.42
CA GLY A 53 -5.23 -0.11 12.97
C GLY A 53 -3.85 -0.29 12.35
N ARG A 54 -3.17 -1.37 12.75
CA ARG A 54 -1.87 -1.75 12.19
C ARG A 54 -2.07 -2.59 10.94
N TRP A 55 -1.35 -2.23 9.89
CA TRP A 55 -1.38 -2.90 8.60
C TRP A 55 0.04 -3.14 8.09
N THR A 56 0.20 -4.19 7.30
CA THR A 56 1.40 -4.45 6.51
C THR A 56 1.05 -4.37 5.03
N LEU A 57 1.82 -3.60 4.28
CA LEU A 57 1.76 -3.55 2.83
C LEU A 57 2.91 -4.38 2.26
N ARG A 58 2.62 -5.25 1.30
CA ARG A 58 3.62 -6.08 0.62
C ARG A 58 3.48 -5.94 -0.89
N SER A 59 4.47 -5.35 -1.55
CA SER A 59 4.50 -5.27 -3.01
C SER A 59 5.21 -6.49 -3.61
N LEU A 60 4.68 -6.98 -4.72
CA LEU A 60 5.17 -8.10 -5.51
C LEU A 60 5.18 -7.68 -6.98
N SER A 61 6.34 -7.77 -7.61
CA SER A 61 6.51 -7.45 -9.03
C SER A 61 7.63 -8.31 -9.63
N PRO A 62 7.74 -8.39 -10.97
CA PRO A 62 8.83 -9.11 -11.62
C PRO A 62 10.24 -8.59 -11.26
N ILE A 63 10.35 -7.30 -10.91
CA ILE A 63 11.62 -6.66 -10.57
C ILE A 63 12.01 -6.81 -9.09
N GLY A 64 11.07 -7.23 -8.24
CA GLY A 64 11.34 -7.49 -6.82
C GLY A 64 10.13 -7.32 -5.91
N ARG A 65 10.41 -7.29 -4.60
CA ARG A 65 9.42 -7.14 -3.53
C ARG A 65 9.84 -6.05 -2.56
N ALA A 66 8.86 -5.39 -1.96
CA ALA A 66 9.05 -4.52 -0.82
C ALA A 66 7.96 -4.78 0.22
N GLU A 67 8.26 -4.47 1.48
CA GLU A 67 7.30 -4.57 2.57
C GLU A 67 7.41 -3.34 3.47
N ARG A 68 6.27 -2.87 3.97
CA ARG A 68 6.20 -1.79 4.95
C ARG A 68 4.99 -1.93 5.83
N SER A 69 5.21 -1.89 7.15
CA SER A 69 4.12 -1.77 8.12
C SER A 69 3.85 -0.31 8.47
N LEU A 70 2.58 0.03 8.69
CA LEU A 70 2.15 1.32 9.21
C LEU A 70 0.98 1.17 10.19
N ALA A 71 0.82 2.17 11.07
CA ALA A 71 -0.46 2.40 11.74
C ALA A 71 -1.27 3.36 10.86
N ALA A 72 -2.53 3.04 10.63
CA ALA A 72 -3.46 3.88 9.89
C ALA A 72 -4.55 4.39 10.82
N ASP A 73 -4.84 5.69 10.72
CA ASP A 73 -5.92 6.36 11.45
C ASP A 73 -6.99 6.88 10.47
N VAL A 74 -8.15 7.31 10.99
CA VAL A 74 -9.16 7.99 10.17
C VAL A 74 -8.53 9.18 9.45
N GLY A 75 -8.75 9.25 8.14
CA GLY A 75 -8.09 10.19 7.24
C GLY A 75 -7.24 9.50 6.18
N LEU A 76 -6.33 10.28 5.60
CA LEU A 76 -5.40 9.82 4.58
C LEU A 76 -4.06 9.44 5.23
N ASN A 77 -3.61 8.23 4.95
CA ASN A 77 -2.37 7.65 5.45
C ASN A 77 -1.47 7.34 4.24
N GLU A 78 -0.47 8.19 4.01
CA GLU A 78 0.40 8.10 2.84
C GLU A 78 1.68 7.30 3.13
N THR A 79 2.11 6.49 2.18
CA THR A 79 3.31 5.66 2.36
C THR A 79 3.97 5.27 1.03
N THR A 80 5.25 4.94 1.07
CA THR A 80 6.02 4.52 -0.10
C THR A 80 6.57 3.13 0.12
N LEU A 81 6.45 2.27 -0.89
CA LEU A 81 7.11 0.97 -0.97
C LEU A 81 8.28 1.08 -1.95
N ALA A 82 9.51 0.93 -1.45
CA ALA A 82 10.71 0.95 -2.28
C ALA A 82 11.25 -0.49 -2.43
N ILE A 83 11.28 -0.98 -3.67
CA ILE A 83 11.92 -2.26 -4.01
C ILE A 83 13.42 -2.03 -4.08
N ALA A 84 14.17 -2.84 -3.33
CA ALA A 84 15.63 -2.82 -3.27
C ALA A 84 16.30 -3.27 -4.58
#